data_AF-A0A9X5C680-F1
#
_entry.id   AF-A0A9X5C680-F1
#
_cell.length_a   1.000
_cell.length_b   1.000
_cell.length_c   1.000
_cell.angle_alpha   90.00
_cell.angle_beta   90.00
_cell.angle_gamma   90.00
#
_symmetry.space_group_name_H-M   'P 1'
#
loop_
_entity.id
_entity.type
_entity.pdbx_description
1 polymer ?
#
loop_
_entity_poly.entity_id
_entity_poly.type
_entity_poly.pdbx_seq_one_letter_code
_entity_poly.pdbx_strand_id
1 'polypeptide(L)' 'MSAIKERILGAVTMMNDSDAEKVWNFVIENLSPKSWDDIEEVPPDEWDLKMLDEINRNPDCHEFVSQEDLLKELNLTL' A
#
# COMPACT_ATOMS: atom_id res chain seq x y z
N MET A 1 -1.28 19.91 -2.77
CA MET A 1 0.04 19.55 -2.19
C MET A 1 0.85 20.83 -1.96
N SER A 2 1.79 20.89 -1.01
CA SER A 2 2.64 22.09 -0.79
C SER A 2 4.06 21.89 -1.31
N ALA A 3 4.76 22.97 -1.65
CA ALA A 3 6.13 22.90 -2.17
C ALA A 3 7.13 22.17 -1.25
N ILE A 4 6.92 22.26 0.07
CA ILE A 4 7.76 21.53 1.05
C ILE A 4 7.48 20.02 0.98
N LYS A 5 6.21 19.62 0.87
CA LYS A 5 5.81 18.21 0.77
C LYS A 5 6.39 17.55 -0.49
N GLU A 6 6.39 18.26 -1.62
CA GLU A 6 6.96 17.73 -2.87
C GLU A 6 8.47 17.57 -2.81
N ARG A 7 9.19 18.50 -2.15
CA ARG A 7 10.64 18.38 -1.96
C ARG A 7 11.01 17.18 -1.08
N ILE A 8 10.24 16.93 -0.02
CA ILE A 8 10.45 15.77 0.85
C ILE A 8 10.22 14.48 0.06
N LEU A 9 9.12 14.40 -0.70
CA LEU A 9 8.82 13.23 -1.53
C LEU A 9 9.95 12.98 -2.56
N GLY A 10 10.37 14.03 -3.27
CA GLY A 10 11.46 13.92 -4.25
C GLY A 10 12.79 13.48 -3.63
N ALA A 11 13.10 13.96 -2.42
CA ALA A 11 14.28 13.52 -1.69
C ALA A 11 14.19 12.02 -1.33
N VAL A 12 13.06 11.57 -0.78
CA VAL A 12 12.84 10.17 -0.40
C VAL A 12 12.90 9.24 -1.61
N THR A 13 12.37 9.64 -2.77
CA THR A 13 12.41 8.82 -3.99
C THR A 13 13.82 8.59 -4.55
N MET A 14 14.78 9.45 -4.19
CA MET A 14 16.17 9.35 -4.63
C MET A 14 17.09 8.74 -3.57
N MET A 15 16.58 8.48 -2.36
CA MET A 15 17.35 7.86 -1.27
C MET A 15 17.56 6.37 -1.53
N ASN A 16 18.65 5.82 -0.97
CA ASN A 16 18.79 4.38 -0.84
C ASN A 16 17.88 3.85 0.27
N ASP A 17 17.60 2.55 0.26
CA ASP A 17 16.67 1.91 1.20
C ASP A 17 17.06 2.10 2.67
N SER A 18 18.36 2.08 2.99
CA SER A 18 18.84 2.25 4.38
C SER A 18 18.58 3.65 4.92
N ASP A 19 18.72 4.68 4.09
CA ASP A 19 18.42 6.06 4.47
C ASP A 19 16.91 6.32 4.48
N ALA A 20 16.17 5.73 3.54
CA ALA A 20 14.71 5.78 3.55
C ALA A 20 14.12 5.14 4.82
N GLU A 21 14.67 4.02 5.28
CA GLU A 21 14.26 3.34 6.52
C GLU A 21 14.47 4.22 7.76
N LYS A 22 15.58 4.96 7.85
CA LYS A 22 15.81 5.92 8.95
C LYS A 22 14.77 7.05 8.94
N VAL A 23 14.44 7.57 7.76
CA VAL A 23 13.41 8.60 7.62
C VAL A 23 12.05 8.05 8.01
N TRP A 24 11.72 6.83 7.60
CA TRP A 24 10.48 6.15 7.99
C TRP A 24 10.37 5.99 9.50
N ASN A 25 11.41 5.49 10.16
CA ASN A 25 11.44 5.33 11.62
C ASN A 25 11.27 6.67 12.32
N PHE A 26 11.93 7.73 11.83
CA PHE A 26 11.73 9.08 12.37
C PHE A 26 10.26 9.53 12.24
N VAL A 27 9.62 9.31 11.09
CA VAL A 27 8.22 9.65 10.87
C VAL A 27 7.31 8.92 11.86
N ILE A 28 7.49 7.61 12.01
CA ILE A 28 6.67 6.79 12.91
C ILE A 28 6.87 7.21 14.37
N GLU A 29 8.11 7.39 14.80
CA GLU A 29 8.43 7.69 16.21
C GLU A 29 8.08 9.13 16.62
N ASN A 30 8.17 10.10 15.70
CA ASN A 30 8.14 11.53 16.05
C ASN A 30 7.00 12.32 15.41
N LEU A 31 6.51 11.88 14.24
CA LEU A 31 5.50 12.63 13.46
C LEU A 31 4.15 11.92 13.40
N SER A 32 4.10 10.63 13.75
CA SER A 32 2.90 9.82 13.73
C SER A 32 2.43 9.46 15.15
N PRO A 33 1.92 10.42 15.95
CA PRO A 33 1.13 10.07 17.13
C PRO A 33 -0.22 9.45 16.74
N LYS A 34 -0.53 9.39 15.43
CA LYS A 34 -1.76 8.84 14.89
C LYS A 34 -1.75 7.31 15.03
N SER A 35 -2.59 6.84 15.94
CA SER A 35 -3.00 5.44 16.00
C SER A 35 -3.81 5.09 14.75
N TRP A 36 -3.97 3.81 14.47
CA TRP A 36 -5.01 3.34 13.54
C TRP A 36 -6.40 3.89 13.93
N ASP A 37 -6.60 4.18 15.22
CA ASP A 37 -7.82 4.79 15.77
C ASP A 37 -8.02 6.26 15.34
N ASP A 38 -6.97 6.95 14.85
CA ASP A 38 -7.03 8.35 14.40
C ASP A 38 -7.31 8.49 12.89
N ILE A 39 -7.54 7.37 12.21
CA ILE A 39 -7.96 7.34 10.81
C ILE A 39 -9.48 7.48 10.77
N GLU A 40 -9.96 8.47 10.04
CA GLU A 40 -11.39 8.69 9.87
C GLU A 40 -12.01 7.54 9.06
N GLU A 41 -12.95 6.81 9.68
CA GLU A 41 -13.78 5.85 8.95
C GLU A 41 -14.83 6.60 8.15
N VAL A 42 -14.58 6.72 6.84
CA VAL A 42 -15.52 7.31 5.89
C VAL A 42 -16.18 6.19 5.06
N PRO A 43 -17.47 6.33 4.71
CA PRO A 43 -18.10 5.44 3.74
C PRO A 43 -17.34 5.46 2.39
N PRO A 44 -17.27 4.33 1.68
CA PRO A 44 -16.67 4.27 0.35
C PRO A 44 -17.33 5.27 -0.61
N ASP A 45 -16.52 5.94 -1.41
CA ASP A 45 -17.03 6.85 -2.44
C ASP A 45 -17.47 6.09 -3.71
N GLU A 46 -17.95 6.82 -4.73
CA GLU A 46 -18.42 6.20 -5.98
C GLU A 46 -17.30 5.41 -6.70
N TRP A 47 -16.06 5.86 -6.61
CA TRP A 47 -14.93 5.19 -7.22
C TRP A 47 -14.58 3.92 -6.45
N ASP A 48 -14.58 3.98 -5.12
CA ASP A 48 -14.39 2.83 -4.26
C ASP A 48 -15.45 1.76 -4.53
N LEU A 49 -16.72 2.14 -4.59
CA LEU A 49 -17.83 1.24 -4.90
C LEU A 49 -17.69 0.61 -6.28
N LYS A 50 -17.22 1.37 -7.27
CA LYS A 50 -16.97 0.86 -8.61
C LYS A 50 -15.83 -0.17 -8.63
N MET A 51 -14.73 0.10 -7.93
CA MET A 51 -13.64 -0.88 -7.80
C MET A 51 -14.12 -2.16 -7.12
N LEU A 52 -14.92 -2.05 -6.05
CA LEU A 52 -15.50 -3.21 -5.37
C LEU A 52 -16.43 -4.03 -6.28
N ASP A 53 -17.26 -3.36 -7.10
CA ASP A 53 -18.12 -4.02 -8.08
C ASP A 53 -17.32 -4.70 -9.21
N GLU A 54 -16.24 -4.07 -9.68
CA GLU A 54 -15.32 -4.66 -10.67
C GLU A 54 -14.63 -5.93 -10.12
N ILE A 55 -14.14 -5.88 -8.87
CA ILE A 55 -13.57 -7.04 -8.18
C ILE A 55 -14.61 -8.16 -8.07
N ASN A 56 -15.82 -7.84 -7.63
CA ASN A 56 -16.90 -8.83 -7.43
C ASN A 56 -17.39 -9.45 -8.77
N ARG A 57 -17.22 -8.75 -9.89
CA ARG A 57 -17.57 -9.29 -11.21
C ARG A 57 -16.42 -10.01 -11.89
N ASN A 58 -15.20 -9.90 -11.35
CA ASN A 58 -14.04 -10.56 -11.91
C ASN A 58 -13.83 -11.93 -11.24
N PRO A 59 -14.13 -13.06 -11.93
CA PRO A 59 -13.94 -14.39 -11.35
C PRO A 59 -12.48 -14.66 -10.96
N ASP A 60 -11.51 -14.05 -11.65
CA ASP A 60 -10.08 -14.17 -11.32
C ASP A 60 -9.76 -13.57 -9.94
N CYS A 61 -10.58 -12.62 -9.45
CA CYS A 61 -10.44 -12.05 -8.12
C CYS A 61 -11.08 -12.91 -7.01
N HIS A 62 -11.77 -14.00 -7.37
CA HIS A 62 -12.44 -14.90 -6.43
C HIS A 62 -11.75 -16.25 -6.28
N GLU A 63 -10.78 -16.55 -7.14
CA GLU A 63 -9.98 -17.76 -7.08
C GLU A 63 -8.67 -17.49 -6.35
N PHE A 64 -8.65 -17.82 -5.05
CA PHE A 64 -7.42 -17.80 -4.27
C PHE A 64 -6.75 -19.17 -4.36
N VAL A 65 -5.63 -19.24 -5.08
CA VAL A 65 -4.74 -20.41 -5.05
C VAL A 65 -3.69 -20.24 -3.95
N SER A 66 -3.27 -21.34 -3.33
CA SER A 66 -2.16 -21.29 -2.38
C SER A 66 -0.87 -20.88 -3.11
N GLN A 67 0.08 -20.28 -2.39
CA GLN A 67 1.39 -19.94 -2.97
C GLN A 67 2.08 -21.18 -3.57
N GLU A 68 1.93 -22.33 -2.92
CA GLU A 68 2.50 -23.61 -3.38
C GLU A 68 1.87 -24.07 -4.70
N ASP A 69 0.54 -23.99 -4.81
CA ASP A 69 -0.20 -24.35 -6.03
C ASP A 69 0.11 -23.38 -7.17
N LEU A 70 0.20 -22.09 -6.88
CA LEU A 70 0.56 -21.06 -7.87
C LEU A 70 1.98 -21.29 -8.43
N LEU A 71 2.95 -21.55 -7.56
CA LEU A 71 4.33 -21.82 -7.98
C LEU A 71 4.41 -23.07 -8.86
N LYS A 72 3.63 -24.11 -8.52
CA LYS A 72 3.54 -25.33 -9.32
C LYS A 72 2.92 -25.06 -10.70
N GLU A 73 1.85 -24.27 -10.77
CA GLU A 73 1.19 -23.91 -12.03
C GLU A 73 2.08 -23.06 -12.94
N LEU A 74 2.90 -22.19 -12.34
CA LEU A 74 3.85 -21.32 -13.04
C LEU A 74 5.21 -21.99 -13.33
N ASN A 75 5.43 -23.24 -12.91
CA ASN A 75 6.71 -23.94 -12.99
C ASN A 75 7.88 -23.19 -12.31
N LEU A 76 7.61 -22.57 -11.17
CA LEU A 76 8.58 -21.87 -10.35
C LEU A 76 8.91 -22.69 -9.09
N THR A 77 10.13 -22.57 -8.60
CA THR A 77 10.58 -23.15 -7.31
C THR A 77 11.01 -22.03 -6.37
N LEU A 78 10.62 -22.14 -5.10
CA LEU A 78 11.10 -21.30 -4.00
C LEU A 78 12.62 -21.44 -3.80
#